data_AF-A0A1G0DVS9-F1
#
_entry.id   AF-A0A1G0DVS9-F1
#
_cell.length_a   1.000
_cell.length_b   1.000
_cell.length_c   1.000
_cell.angle_alpha   90.00
_cell.angle_beta   90.00
_cell.angle_gamma   90.00
#
_symmetry.space_group_name_H-M   'P 1'
#
loop_
_entity.id
_entity.type
_entity.pdbx_description
1 polymer ?
#
loop_
_entity_poly.entity_id
_entity_poly.type
_entity_poly.pdbx_seq_one_letter_code
_entity_poly.pdbx_strand_id
1 'polypeptide(L)'
;MNQQPISLAHDPDLRLSEDAMRRAAKRARAVARQTGTQLVYCYHGEVLRISPEEQDEVEASWAAEVQRRVESYSQGNAKTYTAEEVLGSYKKTPDE
;
A
#
# COMPACT_ATOMS: atom_id res chain seq x y z
N MET A 1 0.83 1.01 -25.14
CA MET A 1 1.05 0.02 -24.07
C MET A 1 -0.30 -0.54 -23.66
N ASN A 2 -0.38 -1.85 -23.40
CA ASN A 2 -1.61 -2.46 -22.90
C ASN A 2 -1.84 -1.98 -21.45
N GLN A 3 -3.05 -1.52 -21.13
CA GLN A 3 -3.40 -1.01 -19.79
C GLN A 3 -4.01 -2.10 -18.90
N GLN A 4 -4.11 -3.33 -19.39
CA GLN A 4 -4.56 -4.47 -18.60
C GLN A 4 -3.61 -4.73 -17.42
N PRO A 5 -4.13 -5.15 -16.26
CA PRO A 5 -3.31 -5.60 -15.14
C PRO A 5 -2.28 -6.64 -15.55
N ILE A 6 -1.07 -6.56 -15.00
CA ILE A 6 0.01 -7.52 -15.27
C ILE A 6 -0.35 -8.95 -14.84
N SER A 7 -1.27 -9.10 -13.88
CA SER A 7 -1.86 -10.36 -13.45
C SER A 7 -2.74 -11.05 -14.52
N LEU A 8 -3.08 -10.34 -15.61
CA LEU A 8 -3.77 -10.90 -16.78
C LEU A 8 -2.82 -11.13 -17.96
N ALA A 9 -1.51 -10.98 -17.74
CA ALA A 9 -0.53 -11.25 -18.79
C ALA A 9 -0.63 -12.69 -19.29
N HIS A 10 -0.56 -12.84 -20.62
CA HIS A 10 -0.52 -14.15 -21.26
C HIS A 10 0.72 -14.93 -20.81
N ASP A 11 1.85 -14.24 -20.71
CA ASP A 11 3.10 -14.77 -20.17
C ASP A 11 2.95 -15.11 -18.67
N PRO A 12 3.14 -16.39 -18.28
CA PRO A 12 3.04 -16.83 -16.89
C PRO A 12 4.09 -16.19 -15.98
N ASP A 13 5.29 -15.87 -16.48
CA ASP A 13 6.35 -15.26 -15.67
C ASP A 13 5.97 -13.81 -15.32
N LEU A 14 5.39 -13.09 -16.28
CA LEU A 14 4.86 -11.74 -16.02
C LEU A 14 3.68 -11.78 -15.06
N ARG A 15 2.82 -12.80 -15.16
CA ARG A 15 1.65 -12.95 -14.28
C ARG A 15 2.05 -13.10 -12.81
N LEU A 16 3.13 -13.81 -12.55
CA LEU A 16 3.64 -14.08 -11.21
C LEU A 16 4.65 -13.04 -10.71
N SER A 17 4.99 -12.06 -11.55
CA SER A 17 5.97 -11.02 -11.23
C SER A 17 5.56 -10.17 -10.02
N GLU A 18 4.27 -9.86 -9.87
CA GLU A 18 3.78 -9.05 -8.74
C GLU A 18 3.98 -9.78 -7.41
N ASP A 19 3.63 -11.06 -7.33
CA ASP A 19 3.83 -11.86 -6.12
C ASP A 19 5.32 -12.11 -5.85
N ALA A 20 6.14 -12.22 -6.88
CA ALA A 20 7.59 -12.25 -6.73
C ALA A 20 8.13 -10.95 -6.12
N MET A 21 7.68 -9.78 -6.61
CA MET A 21 8.05 -8.48 -6.07
C MET A 21 7.58 -8.31 -4.62
N ARG A 22 6.36 -8.74 -4.27
CA ARG A 22 5.86 -8.71 -2.89
C ARG A 22 6.73 -9.55 -1.95
N ARG A 23 7.15 -10.75 -2.38
CA ARG A 23 8.08 -11.59 -1.60
C ARG A 23 9.45 -10.92 -1.45
N ALA A 24 9.98 -10.34 -2.53
CA ALA A 24 11.25 -9.62 -2.51
C ALA A 24 11.20 -8.43 -1.54
N ALA A 25 10.12 -7.64 -1.57
CA ALA A 25 9.91 -6.51 -0.67
C ALA A 25 9.85 -6.93 0.81
N LYS A 26 9.12 -8.01 1.12
CA LYS A 26 9.08 -8.57 2.49
C LYS A 26 10.48 -8.97 2.96
N ARG A 27 11.26 -9.64 2.12
CA ARG A 27 12.63 -10.05 2.45
C ARG A 27 13.56 -8.86 2.60
N ALA A 28 13.44 -7.84 1.75
CA ALA A 28 14.24 -6.62 1.82
C ALA A 28 14.03 -5.90 3.15
N ARG A 29 12.78 -5.79 3.63
CA ARG A 29 12.47 -5.24 4.97
C ARG A 29 13.10 -6.05 6.09
N ALA A 30 12.98 -7.38 6.03
CA ALA A 30 13.58 -8.26 7.05
C ALA A 30 15.11 -8.11 7.12
N VAL A 31 15.78 -8.06 5.96
CA VAL A 31 17.23 -7.83 5.89
C VAL A 31 17.58 -6.44 6.43
N ALA A 32 16.85 -5.40 6.00
CA ALA A 32 17.07 -4.03 6.46
C ALA A 32 16.98 -3.89 7.98
N ARG A 33 15.98 -4.53 8.60
CA ARG A 33 15.86 -4.63 10.07
C ARG A 33 17.04 -5.35 10.70
N GLN A 34 17.44 -6.49 10.13
CA GLN A 34 18.56 -7.29 10.65
C GLN A 34 19.90 -6.56 10.59
N THR A 35 20.14 -5.78 9.53
CA THR A 35 21.41 -5.11 9.28
C THR A 35 21.43 -3.65 9.69
N GLY A 36 20.31 -3.10 10.16
CA GLY A 36 20.17 -1.68 10.50
C GLY A 36 20.31 -0.74 9.29
N THR A 37 20.06 -1.24 8.07
CA THR A 37 20.24 -0.46 6.84
C THR A 37 18.92 0.16 6.38
N GLN A 38 18.99 1.32 5.74
CA GLN A 38 17.83 1.98 5.16
C GLN A 38 17.34 1.29 3.88
N LEU A 39 16.02 1.28 3.66
CA LEU A 39 15.41 0.94 2.38
C LEU A 39 15.26 2.19 1.52
N VAL A 40 15.54 2.02 0.23
CA VAL A 40 15.39 3.07 -0.78
C VAL A 40 14.18 2.74 -1.66
N TYR A 41 13.23 3.66 -1.74
CA TYR A 41 12.05 3.58 -2.56
C TYR A 41 12.10 4.63 -3.67
N CYS A 42 11.65 4.27 -4.87
CA CYS A 42 11.36 5.23 -5.92
C CYS A 42 9.84 5.28 -6.09
N TYR A 43 9.25 6.44 -5.83
CA TYR A 43 7.81 6.65 -5.96
C TYR A 43 7.57 7.93 -6.74
N HIS A 44 6.86 7.82 -7.88
CA HIS A 44 6.66 8.93 -8.83
C HIS A 44 7.95 9.66 -9.25
N GLY A 45 9.06 8.92 -9.34
CA GLY A 45 10.37 9.48 -9.70
C GLY A 45 11.13 10.11 -8.53
N GLU A 46 10.53 10.20 -7.35
CA GLU A 46 11.20 10.66 -6.14
C GLU A 46 11.86 9.50 -5.40
N VAL A 47 13.10 9.72 -4.98
CA VAL A 47 13.86 8.75 -4.20
C VAL A 47 13.66 9.05 -2.71
N LEU A 48 12.98 8.13 -2.04
CA LEU A 48 12.72 8.16 -0.61
C LEU A 48 13.63 7.16 0.10
N ARG A 49 14.09 7.50 1.30
CA ARG A 49 14.87 6.61 2.17
C ARG A 49 14.10 6.44 3.47
N ILE A 50 13.94 5.20 3.89
CA ILE A 50 13.18 4.88 5.10
C ILE A 50 14.04 3.96 5.96
N SER A 51 14.28 4.36 7.19
CA SER A 51 14.96 3.55 8.21
C SER A 51 14.05 2.41 8.71
N PRO A 52 14.62 1.34 9.28
CA PRO A 52 13.81 0.27 9.88
C PRO A 52 12.85 0.77 10.96
N GLU A 53 13.25 1.76 11.76
CA GLU A 53 12.42 2.36 12.82
C GLU A 53 11.21 3.09 12.22
N GLU A 54 11.43 3.98 11.24
CA GLU A 54 10.34 4.66 10.52
C GLU A 54 9.39 3.66 9.84
N GLN A 55 9.91 2.52 9.34
CA GLN A 55 9.06 1.46 8.79
C GLN A 55 8.18 0.81 9.85
N ASP A 56 8.75 0.51 11.01
CA ASP A 56 8.03 -0.14 12.10
C ASP A 56 6.96 0.79 12.68
N GLU A 57 7.25 2.09 12.80
CA GLU A 57 6.29 3.11 13.21
C GLU A 57 5.10 3.22 12.24
N VAL A 58 5.37 3.27 10.94
CA VAL A 58 4.33 3.31 9.90
C VAL A 58 3.50 2.03 9.91
N GLU A 59 4.14 0.86 9.98
CA GLU A 59 3.45 -0.44 10.05
C GLU A 59 2.59 -0.55 11.32
N ALA A 60 3.07 -0.08 12.47
CA ALA A 60 2.32 -0.06 13.72
C ALA A 60 1.11 0.88 13.66
N SER A 61 1.26 2.08 13.08
CA SER A 61 0.17 3.03 12.87
C SER A 61 -0.95 2.44 12.02
N TRP A 62 -0.59 1.79 10.90
CA TRP A 62 -1.53 1.10 10.04
C TRP A 62 -2.20 -0.09 10.72
N ALA A 63 -1.47 -0.87 11.51
CA ALA A 63 -2.04 -1.99 12.26
C ALA A 63 -3.10 -1.51 13.27
N ALA A 64 -2.83 -0.42 13.99
CA ALA A 64 -3.77 0.18 14.92
C ALA A 64 -5.02 0.74 14.21
N GLU A 65 -4.86 1.36 13.04
CA GLU A 65 -5.96 1.81 12.19
C GLU A 65 -6.84 0.64 11.75
N VAL A 66 -6.23 -0.44 11.25
CA VAL A 66 -6.96 -1.63 10.82
C VAL A 66 -7.74 -2.24 11.98
N GLN A 67 -7.11 -2.38 13.14
CA GLN A 67 -7.76 -2.91 14.35
C GLN A 67 -8.98 -2.08 14.74
N ARG A 68 -8.83 -0.75 14.80
CA ARG A 68 -9.94 0.17 15.10
C ARG A 68 -11.09 0.02 14.11
N ARG A 69 -10.76 -0.14 12.82
CA ARG A 69 -11.76 -0.30 11.76
C ARG A 69 -12.48 -1.63 11.87
N VAL A 70 -11.77 -2.72 12.15
CA VAL A 70 -12.34 -4.05 12.41
C VAL A 70 -13.28 -4.01 13.61
N GLU A 71 -12.88 -3.35 14.70
CA GLU A 71 -13.73 -3.17 15.89
C GLU A 71 -15.00 -2.38 15.55
N SER A 72 -14.88 -1.27 14.81
CA SER A 72 -16.02 -0.50 14.32
C SER A 72 -16.99 -1.34 13.49
N TYR A 73 -16.49 -2.21 12.60
CA TYR A 73 -17.32 -3.16 11.85
C TYR A 73 -18.03 -4.16 12.77
N SER A 74 -17.31 -4.75 13.72
CA SER A 74 -17.88 -5.73 14.66
C SER A 74 -18.98 -5.14 15.56
N GLN A 75 -18.88 -3.86 15.89
CA GLN A 75 -19.86 -3.13 16.70
C GLN A 75 -21.03 -2.57 15.87
N GLY A 76 -21.07 -2.80 14.56
CA GLY A 76 -22.09 -2.24 13.67
C GLY A 76 -21.98 -0.73 13.45
N ASN A 77 -20.87 -0.11 13.87
CA ASN A 77 -20.61 1.33 13.78
C ASN A 77 -19.92 1.74 12.48
N ALA A 78 -19.76 0.81 11.53
CA ALA A 78 -19.07 1.10 10.29
C ALA A 78 -19.92 1.98 9.38
N LYS A 79 -19.41 3.19 9.10
CA LYS A 79 -19.95 4.02 8.00
C LYS A 79 -19.66 3.32 6.68
N THR A 80 -20.71 2.87 6.02
CA THR A 80 -20.67 2.45 4.63
C THR A 80 -20.88 3.67 3.75
N TYR A 81 -20.06 3.81 2.73
CA TYR A 81 -20.22 4.83 1.71
C TYR A 81 -20.47 4.12 0.39
N THR A 82 -21.49 4.56 -0.32
CA THR A 82 -21.75 4.14 -1.69
C THR A 82 -20.67 4.70 -2.62
N ALA A 83 -20.47 4.08 -3.78
CA ALA A 83 -19.52 4.56 -4.77
C ALA A 83 -19.82 6.02 -5.21
N GLU A 84 -21.10 6.40 -5.26
CA GLU A 84 -21.55 7.75 -5.60
C GLU A 84 -21.19 8.79 -4.53
N GLU A 85 -21.29 8.44 -3.24
CA GLU A 85 -20.91 9.33 -2.14
C GLU A 85 -19.40 9.57 -2.10
N VAL A 86 -18.60 8.54 -2.37
CA VAL A 86 -17.14 8.66 -2.47
C VAL A 86 -16.75 9.51 -3.68
N LEU A 87 -17.37 9.29 -4.84
CA LEU A 87 -17.06 10.05 -6.07
C LEU A 87 -17.57 11.49 -6.03
N GLY A 88 -18.70 11.75 -5.36
CA GLY A 88 -19.25 13.09 -5.15
C GLY A 88 -18.35 13.96 -4.28
N SER A 89 -17.66 13.36 -3.29
CA SER A 89 -16.69 14.06 -2.45
C SER A 89 -15.39 14.46 -3.17
N TYR A 90 -15.09 13.87 -4.33
CA TYR A 90 -13.93 14.22 -5.16
C TYR A 90 -14.17 15.40 -6.12
N LYS A 91 -15.42 15.86 -6.30
CA LYS A 91 -15.74 17.05 -7.10
C LYS A 91 -15.85 18.30 -6.23
N LYS A 92 -14.75 18.72 -5.60
CA LYS A 92 -14.58 20.13 -5.19
C LYS A 92 -13.12 20.54 -5.00
N THR A 93 -12.40 20.67 -6.12
CA THR A 93 -11.47 21.79 -6.31
C THR A 93 -11.85 22.43 -7.63
N PRO A 94 -12.50 23.61 -7.65
CA PRO A 94 -12.45 24.47 -8.81
C PRO A 94 -10.99 24.94 -8.96
N ASP A 95 -10.47 24.87 -10.18
CA ASP A 95 -9.30 25.63 -10.60
C ASP A 95 -9.51 27.11 -10.25
N GLU A 96 -8.57 27.69 -9.50
CA GLU A 96 -8.07 29.08 -9.60
C GLU A 96 -6.92 29.32 -8.61
#